data_AF-A0A9W6YQK9-F1
#
_entry.id   AF-A0A9W6YQK9-F1
#
_cell.length_a   1.000
_cell.length_b   1.000
_cell.length_c   1.000
_cell.angle_alpha   90.00
_cell.angle_beta   90.00
_cell.angle_gamma   90.00
#
_symmetry.space_group_name_H-M   'P 1'
#
loop_
_entity.id
_entity.type
_entity.pdbx_description
1 polymer ?
#
loop_
_entity_poly.entity_id
_entity_poly.type
_entity_poly.pdbx_seq_one_letter_code
_entity_poly.pdbx_strand_id
1 'polypeptide(L)' 'MYKNEGRTGKYIDVYQNAYGEGYELKPDSASASGYTTSITATAAPSGWTQPALPDWNVGSTGYGLTVSIPVYTPAVMW' A
#
# COMPACT_ATOMS: atom_id res chain seq x y z
N MET A 1 -5.30 -6.14 -4.21
CA MET A 1 -4.66 -6.02 -2.89
C MET A 1 -3.49 -5.05 -3.06
N TYR A 2 -3.70 -3.76 -2.75
CA TYR A 2 -2.68 -2.74 -2.96
C TYR A 2 -1.80 -2.68 -1.70
N LYS A 3 -0.52 -3.03 -1.83
CA LYS A 3 0.48 -2.85 -0.77
C LYS A 3 0.85 -1.37 -0.72
N ASN A 4 0.29 -0.64 0.24
CA ASN A 4 0.62 0.76 0.53
C ASN A 4 1.86 0.86 1.44
N GLU A 5 2.97 0.25 1.05
CA GLU A 5 4.22 0.35 1.81
C GLU A 5 5.03 1.54 1.25
N GLY A 6 4.94 2.70 1.92
CA GLY A 6 5.88 3.81 1.74
C GLY A 6 5.45 4.92 0.77
N ARG A 7 4.40 5.69 1.09
CA ARG A 7 4.03 6.92 0.34
C ARG A 7 4.94 8.12 0.63
N THR A 8 6.25 7.90 0.76
CA THR A 8 7.26 8.97 0.77
C THR A 8 7.94 9.02 -0.61
N GLY A 9 7.26 9.61 -1.59
CA GLY A 9 7.82 9.75 -2.94
C GLY A 9 6.75 9.87 -4.02
N LYS A 10 7.18 9.92 -5.29
CA LYS A 10 6.29 9.86 -6.44
C LYS A 10 5.66 8.46 -6.50
N TYR A 11 4.33 8.38 -6.53
CA TYR A 11 3.60 7.11 -6.66
C TYR A 11 2.54 7.19 -7.75
N ILE A 12 2.08 6.02 -8.20
CA ILE A 12 1.03 5.91 -9.21
C ILE A 12 -0.14 5.15 -8.58
N ASP A 13 -1.31 5.78 -8.55
CA ASP A 13 -2.55 5.08 -8.24
C ASP A 13 -3.16 4.60 -9.56
N VAL A 14 -3.52 3.32 -9.61
CA VAL A 14 -4.08 2.67 -10.80
C VAL A 14 -5.47 2.15 -10.46
N TYR A 15 -6.45 2.57 -11.26
CA TYR A 15 -7.85 2.19 -11.12
C TYR A 15 -8.25 1.36 -12.34
N GLN A 16 -8.76 0.17 -12.08
CA GLN A 16 -9.22 -0.76 -13.10
C GLN A 16 -10.57 -1.30 -12.69
N ASN A 17 -11.61 -0.96 -13.45
CA ASN A 17 -12.99 -1.40 -13.20
C ASN A 17 -13.43 -1.25 -11.73
N ALA A 18 -12.96 -0.21 -11.05
CA ALA A 18 -13.26 0.05 -9.65
C ALA A 18 -14.29 1.17 -9.55
N TYR A 19 -15.32 1.01 -8.73
CA TYR A 19 -16.42 1.98 -8.65
C TYR A 19 -16.73 2.33 -7.21
N GLY A 20 -17.14 3.58 -6.98
CA GLY A 20 -17.44 4.09 -5.65
C GLY A 20 -17.07 5.56 -5.52
N GLU A 21 -16.91 6.01 -4.27
CA GLU A 21 -16.52 7.38 -3.93
C GLU A 21 -15.08 7.44 -3.44
N GLY A 22 -14.39 8.54 -3.80
CA GLY A 22 -13.04 8.84 -3.34
C GLY A 22 -11.97 8.60 -4.40
N TYR A 23 -10.95 9.45 -4.37
CA TYR A 23 -9.89 9.51 -5.39
C TYR A 23 -10.49 9.53 -6.81
N GLU A 24 -9.91 8.78 -7.74
CA GLU A 24 -10.38 8.70 -9.14
C GLU A 24 -11.23 7.46 -9.44
N LEU A 25 -11.95 6.95 -8.43
CA LEU A 25 -12.96 5.93 -8.67
C LEU A 25 -14.08 6.52 -9.54
N LYS A 26 -14.51 5.76 -10.54
CA LYS A 26 -15.72 6.10 -11.28
C LYS A 26 -16.94 5.91 -10.36
N PRO A 27 -17.98 6.74 -10.50
CA PRO A 27 -19.21 6.56 -9.73
C PRO A 27 -19.81 5.17 -10.02
N ASP A 28 -20.37 4.56 -8.98
CA ASP A 28 -21.08 3.30 -9.13
C ASP A 28 -22.37 3.52 -9.94
N SER A 29 -22.63 2.63 -10.88
CA SER A 29 -23.83 2.67 -11.72
C SER A 29 -24.20 1.27 -12.18
N ALA A 30 -25.50 1.02 -12.34
CA ALA A 30 -26.02 -0.27 -12.83
C ALA A 30 -25.52 -0.62 -14.25
N SER A 31 -24.88 0.30 -14.96
CA SER A 31 -24.32 0.14 -16.32
C SER A 31 -22.86 0.59 -16.38
N ALA A 32 -22.08 0.21 -15.35
CA ALA A 32 -20.68 0.54 -15.25
C ALA A 32 -19.85 -0.08 -16.40
N SER A 33 -19.29 0.77 -17.26
CA SER A 33 -18.44 0.36 -18.39
C SER A 33 -16.99 0.18 -17.96
N GLY A 34 -16.32 -0.87 -18.47
CA GLY A 34 -14.92 -1.12 -18.16
C GLY A 34 -14.00 0.06 -18.46
N TYR A 35 -12.98 0.25 -17.61
CA TYR A 35 -12.03 1.35 -17.73
C TYR A 35 -10.72 1.04 -17.03
N THR A 36 -9.66 1.73 -17.49
CA THR A 36 -8.36 1.80 -16.84
C THR A 36 -7.92 3.24 -16.82
N THR A 37 -7.49 3.75 -15.67
CA THR A 37 -6.87 5.07 -15.54
C THR A 37 -5.77 5.04 -14.47
N SER A 38 -4.87 6.01 -14.52
CA SER A 38 -3.86 6.19 -13.49
C SER A 38 -3.61 7.67 -13.22
N ILE A 39 -3.28 7.97 -11.96
CA ILE A 39 -2.78 9.29 -11.56
C ILE A 39 -1.37 9.16 -11.03
N THR A 40 -0.58 10.17 -11.32
CA THR A 40 0.76 10.30 -10.73
C THR A 40 0.68 11.31 -9.60
N ALA A 41 0.88 10.83 -8.37
CA ALA A 41 1.08 11.69 -7.22
C ALA A 41 2.57 11.98 -7.06
N THR A 42 2.92 13.24 -6.79
CA THR A 42 4.31 13.71 -6.66
C THR A 42 4.72 13.99 -5.23
N ALA A 43 3.79 13.92 -4.29
CA ALA A 43 4.00 14.14 -2.86
C ALA A 43 3.16 13.17 -2.03
N ALA A 44 3.53 12.98 -0.76
CA ALA A 44 2.76 12.19 0.19
C ALA A 44 1.35 12.78 0.37
N PRO A 45 0.31 11.94 0.61
CA PRO A 45 -1.02 12.43 0.96
C PRO A 45 -0.99 13.30 2.21
N SER A 46 -1.88 14.29 2.26
CA SER A 46 -2.06 15.10 3.47
C SER A 46 -2.42 14.20 4.67
N GLY A 47 -1.79 14.45 5.82
CA GLY A 47 -1.99 13.69 7.05
C GLY A 47 -1.34 12.30 7.06
N TRP A 48 -0.63 11.90 6.01
CA TRP A 48 0.12 10.66 6.02
C TRP A 48 1.39 10.79 6.87
N THR A 49 1.51 9.90 7.85
CA THR A 49 2.74 9.70 8.63
C THR A 49 3.18 8.26 8.44
N GLN A 50 4.47 8.05 8.15
CA GLN A 50 5.02 6.70 8.02
C GLN A 50 4.83 5.94 9.34
N PRO A 51 4.21 4.75 9.33
CA PRO A 51 4.13 3.91 10.51
C PRO A 51 5.53 3.50 10.98
N ALA A 52 5.72 3.41 12.30
CA ALA A 52 6.92 2.80 12.85
C ALA A 52 6.99 1.32 12.41
N LEU A 53 8.19 0.87 12.05
CA LEU A 53 8.43 -0.53 11.75
C LEU A 53 8.46 -1.31 13.08
N PRO A 54 7.93 -2.54 13.11
CA PRO A 54 8.07 -3.37 14.30
C PRO A 54 9.54 -3.72 14.56
N ASP A 55 9.90 -4.00 15.81
CA ASP A 55 11.28 -4.36 16.19
C ASP A 55 11.80 -5.63 15.48
N TRP A 56 10.89 -6.54 15.10
CA TRP A 56 11.20 -7.74 14.34
C TRP A 56 11.28 -7.50 12.83
N ASN A 57 11.10 -6.26 12.37
CA ASN A 57 11.20 -5.94 10.95
C ASN A 57 12.62 -6.21 10.46
N VAL A 58 12.72 -7.11 9.48
CA VAL A 58 13.98 -7.36 8.80
C VAL A 58 14.32 -6.14 7.96
N GLY A 59 15.58 -5.69 8.05
CA GLY A 59 16.07 -4.63 7.17
C GLY A 59 15.91 -5.00 5.68
N SER A 60 16.28 -4.07 4.80
CA SER A 60 16.11 -4.19 3.35
C SER A 60 16.78 -5.40 2.70
N THR A 61 17.67 -6.09 3.41
CA THR A 61 18.42 -7.26 2.93
C THR A 61 17.69 -8.59 3.16
N GLY A 62 16.62 -8.62 3.96
CA GLY A 62 15.98 -9.87 4.38
C GLY A 62 16.92 -10.77 5.21
N TYR A 63 16.46 -11.99 5.52
CA TYR A 63 17.27 -12.99 6.26
C TYR A 63 18.23 -13.80 5.38
N GLY A 64 18.17 -13.60 4.05
CA GLY A 64 18.92 -14.42 3.10
C GLY A 64 18.41 -15.87 3.04
N LEU A 65 19.21 -16.75 2.44
CA LEU A 65 18.84 -18.16 2.19
C LEU A 65 19.65 -19.15 3.03
N THR A 66 20.66 -18.69 3.76
CA THR A 66 21.66 -19.54 4.42
C THR A 66 21.72 -19.35 5.94
N VAL A 67 20.94 -18.43 6.48
CA VAL A 67 20.94 -18.10 7.91
C VAL A 67 19.62 -18.56 8.53
N SER A 68 19.68 -19.16 9.72
CA SER A 68 18.47 -19.54 10.44
C SER A 68 17.64 -18.30 10.80
N ILE A 69 16.34 -18.35 10.52
CA ILE A 69 15.41 -17.26 10.80
C ILE A 69 15.02 -17.30 12.29
N PRO A 70 15.23 -16.22 13.06
CA PRO A 70 14.77 -16.15 14.43
C PRO A 70 13.23 -16.17 14.49
N VAL A 71 12.67 -16.94 15.41
CA VAL A 71 11.22 -16.95 15.66
C VAL A 71 10.90 -15.81 16.62
N TYR A 72 10.17 -14.81 16.13
CA TYR A 72 9.62 -13.73 16.95
C TYR A 72 8.17 -14.02 17.30
N THR A 73 7.81 -13.84 18.57
CA THR A 73 6.42 -13.80 19.01
C THR A 73 5.96 -12.34 18.98
N PRO A 74 5.00 -11.97 18.11
CA PRO A 74 4.51 -10.59 18.06
C PRO A 74 3.91 -10.18 19.40
N ALA A 75 4.12 -8.93 19.79
CA ALA A 75 3.32 -8.34 20.86
C ALA A 75 1.84 -8.39 20.47
N VAL A 76 0.98 -8.65 21.44
CA VAL A 76 -0.45 -8.72 21.23
C VAL A 76 -0.96 -7.34 20.79
N MET A 77 -1.53 -7.26 19.58
CA MET A 77 -2.12 -6.02 19.04
C MET A 77 -3.63 -6.05 19.25
N TRP A 78 -4.09 -5.83 20.48
CA TRP A 78 -5.47 -5.47 20.80
C TRP A 78 -5.58 -4.86 22.20
#